data_AF-A0A9D7V7M3-F1
#
_entry.id   AF-A0A9D7V7M3-F1
#
_cell.length_a   1.000
_cell.length_b   1.000
_cell.length_c   1.000
_cell.angle_alpha   90.00
_cell.angle_beta   90.00
_cell.angle_gamma   90.00
#
_symmetry.space_group_name_H-M   'P 1'
#
loop_
_entity.id
_entity.type
_entity.pdbx_description
1 polymer ?
#
loop_
_entity_poly.entity_id
_entity_poly.type
_entity_poly.pdbx_seq_one_letter_code
_entity_poly.pdbx_strand_id
1 'polypeptide(L)'
;MVSIAIEDGWFHQVLGQCAENGGFVFIALLGDLSSEQEIISYRRVRENPMFPLSDYIEGQTPSILHRCEDLFGEAVNSPWVRARIPAIFGCNILISLSVPDYKYGLVEQTFVASELESNGDWIAYPFICEDYNLRTGLRFNPDDSLNEIYKRIAKAFWELLLLESESVCAFRDGYLHYNEMDDEEWHNVVYKNGKFRIEITDAAFI
;
A
#
# COMPACT_ATOMS: atom_id res chain seq x y z
N MET A 1 -1.14 -22.00 18.40
CA MET A 1 -2.17 -21.44 17.52
C MET A 1 -2.34 -20.00 17.97
N VAL A 2 -1.89 -19.04 17.17
CA VAL A 2 -2.01 -17.61 17.48
C VAL A 2 -3.33 -17.14 16.86
N SER A 3 -4.21 -16.60 17.70
CA SER A 3 -5.48 -16.00 17.25
C SER A 3 -5.28 -14.49 17.22
N ILE A 4 -5.34 -13.89 16.03
CA ILE A 4 -5.33 -12.44 15.89
C ILE A 4 -6.79 -12.00 15.95
N ALA A 5 -7.15 -11.23 16.99
CA ALA A 5 -8.42 -10.52 17.05
C ALA A 5 -8.15 -9.07 16.64
N ILE A 6 -8.88 -8.56 15.65
CA ILE A 6 -8.87 -7.15 15.28
C ILE A 6 -10.07 -6.53 15.99
N GLU A 7 -9.83 -5.61 16.93
CA GLU A 7 -10.90 -4.77 17.46
C GLU A 7 -11.40 -3.87 16.31
N ASP A 8 -12.71 -3.89 16.04
CA ASP A 8 -13.40 -3.11 15.00
C ASP A 8 -13.11 -3.45 13.52
N GLY A 9 -12.73 -4.70 13.21
CA GLY A 9 -12.54 -5.15 11.82
C GLY A 9 -12.73 -6.65 11.60
N TRP A 10 -12.59 -7.08 10.33
CA TRP A 10 -12.71 -8.49 9.94
C TRP A 10 -11.46 -8.95 9.21
N PHE A 11 -10.92 -10.09 9.65
CA PHE A 11 -9.80 -10.77 9.01
C PHE A 11 -10.31 -12.06 8.34
N HIS A 12 -9.97 -12.25 7.07
CA HIS A 12 -10.31 -13.46 6.32
C HIS A 12 -9.11 -14.41 6.19
N GLN A 13 -7.94 -13.91 5.79
CA GLN A 13 -6.81 -14.77 5.45
C GLN A 13 -5.45 -14.05 5.53
N VAL A 14 -4.40 -14.74 6.03
CA VAL A 14 -3.01 -14.27 5.94
C VAL A 14 -2.53 -14.54 4.51
N LEU A 15 -1.96 -13.50 3.90
CA LEU A 15 -1.47 -13.55 2.54
C LEU A 15 0.06 -13.66 2.54
N GLY A 16 0.57 -14.68 1.86
CA GLY A 16 2.02 -14.87 1.69
C GLY A 16 2.78 -15.20 2.98
N GLN A 17 4.04 -14.79 3.03
CA GLN A 17 4.95 -14.87 4.17
C GLN A 17 5.00 -13.56 4.95
N CYS A 18 5.38 -13.62 6.22
CA CYS A 18 5.69 -12.43 7.00
C CYS A 18 7.08 -11.87 6.65
N ALA A 19 7.32 -10.61 7.02
CA ALA A 19 8.63 -9.97 6.93
C ALA A 19 8.91 -9.16 8.19
N GLU A 20 10.17 -9.05 8.58
CA GLU A 20 10.57 -8.40 9.83
C GLU A 20 11.43 -7.17 9.54
N ASN A 21 11.14 -6.06 10.23
CA ASN A 21 12.03 -4.92 10.27
C ASN A 21 11.71 -4.00 11.46
N GLY A 22 12.74 -3.31 11.99
CA GLY A 22 12.54 -2.27 13.01
C GLY A 22 11.87 -2.71 14.31
N GLY A 23 11.93 -3.99 14.65
CA GLY A 23 11.26 -4.57 15.83
C GLY A 23 9.82 -5.04 15.59
N PHE A 24 9.32 -4.96 14.35
CA PHE A 24 7.99 -5.41 13.97
C PHE A 24 8.04 -6.62 13.04
N VAL A 25 7.05 -7.50 13.20
CA VAL A 25 6.66 -8.53 12.21
C VAL A 25 5.49 -7.99 11.39
N PHE A 26 5.70 -7.82 10.10
CA PHE A 26 4.69 -7.38 9.14
C PHE A 26 4.03 -8.57 8.46
N ILE A 27 2.71 -8.53 8.38
CA ILE A 27 1.89 -9.59 7.80
C ILE A 27 0.87 -8.94 6.86
N ALA A 28 0.83 -9.38 5.60
CA ALA A 28 -0.21 -8.98 4.66
C ALA A 28 -1.49 -9.79 4.91
N LEU A 29 -2.65 -9.13 4.86
CA LEU A 29 -3.94 -9.74 5.19
C LEU A 29 -4.99 -9.47 4.12
N LEU A 30 -5.87 -10.44 3.88
CA LEU A 30 -7.16 -10.20 3.28
C LEU A 30 -8.16 -9.87 4.40
N GLY A 31 -8.65 -8.64 4.43
CA GLY A 31 -9.54 -8.15 5.48
C GLY A 31 -9.78 -6.65 5.36
N ASP A 32 -10.80 -6.18 6.07
CA ASP A 32 -11.20 -4.77 6.11
C ASP A 32 -11.13 -4.25 7.56
N LEU A 33 -10.74 -2.99 7.71
CA LEU A 33 -10.66 -2.28 8.98
C LEU A 33 -11.94 -1.51 9.30
N SER A 34 -13.04 -1.71 8.55
CA SER A 34 -14.32 -1.08 8.82
C SER A 34 -15.22 -1.91 9.75
N SER A 35 -15.88 -1.24 10.70
CA SER A 35 -17.12 -1.76 11.29
C SER A 35 -18.21 -1.86 10.22
N GLU A 36 -19.12 -2.83 10.32
CA GLU A 36 -20.19 -3.10 9.34
C GLU A 36 -21.10 -1.90 8.97
N GLN A 37 -20.95 -0.75 9.64
CA GLN A 37 -21.83 0.41 9.53
C GLN A 37 -21.25 1.56 8.68
N GLU A 38 -19.98 1.52 8.29
CA GLU A 38 -19.33 2.59 7.52
C GLU A 38 -18.75 2.10 6.18
N ILE A 39 -19.55 1.41 5.37
CA ILE A 39 -19.33 1.42 3.91
C ILE A 39 -19.80 2.78 3.38
N ILE A 40 -19.21 3.85 3.90
CA ILE A 40 -19.40 5.21 3.42
C ILE A 40 -18.26 5.44 2.44
N SER A 41 -18.63 5.49 1.17
CA SER A 41 -17.85 6.05 0.06
C SER A 41 -16.72 6.96 0.55
N TYR A 42 -15.48 6.61 0.20
CA TYR A 42 -14.21 7.30 0.50
C TYR A 42 -14.23 8.79 0.09
N ARG A 43 -15.04 9.62 0.76
CA ARG A 43 -14.61 10.98 1.03
C ARG A 43 -13.63 10.83 2.17
N ARG A 44 -12.42 11.37 1.99
CA ARG A 44 -11.54 11.79 3.10
C ARG A 44 -12.37 12.69 4.04
N VAL A 45 -13.18 12.09 4.89
CA VAL A 45 -13.63 12.72 6.11
C VAL A 45 -12.33 12.82 6.90
N ARG A 46 -11.87 14.07 7.02
CA ARG A 46 -10.66 14.47 7.72
C ARG A 46 -10.52 13.65 9.01
N GLU A 47 -9.35 13.06 9.25
CA GLU A 47 -8.72 12.79 10.57
C GLU A 47 -7.78 11.56 10.61
N ASN A 48 -7.73 10.71 9.58
CA ASN A 48 -6.83 9.55 9.64
C ASN A 48 -5.35 9.95 9.46
N PRO A 49 -4.43 9.50 10.35
CA PRO A 49 -3.01 9.78 10.20
C PRO A 49 -2.46 9.04 8.98
N MET A 50 -1.78 9.80 8.10
CA MET A 50 -1.19 9.31 6.85
C MET A 50 0.31 9.53 6.83
N PHE A 51 1.06 8.46 6.55
CA PHE A 51 2.53 8.47 6.54
C PHE A 51 3.03 8.15 5.12
N PRO A 52 3.29 9.17 4.29
CA PRO A 52 3.70 8.96 2.90
C PRO A 52 5.14 8.46 2.82
N LEU A 53 5.44 7.64 1.82
CA LEU A 53 6.80 7.16 1.57
C LEU A 53 7.79 8.32 1.35
N SER A 54 7.34 9.44 0.78
CA SER A 54 8.15 10.63 0.51
C SER A 54 8.87 11.17 1.73
N ASP A 55 8.27 11.06 2.92
CA ASP A 55 8.82 11.63 4.16
C ASP A 55 10.03 10.85 4.67
N TYR A 56 10.24 9.63 4.16
CA TYR A 56 11.32 8.73 4.59
C TYR A 56 12.46 8.65 3.58
N ILE A 57 12.35 9.39 2.48
CA ILE A 57 13.37 9.46 1.45
C ILE A 57 14.19 10.74 1.67
N GLU A 58 15.12 10.72 2.63
CA GLU A 58 16.04 11.84 2.85
C GLU A 58 17.32 11.68 2.00
N GLY A 59 17.67 12.73 1.25
CA GLY A 59 18.94 12.81 0.51
C GLY A 59 18.94 12.11 -0.86
N GLN A 60 19.37 10.84 -0.91
CA GLN A 60 19.50 10.07 -2.16
C GLN A 60 18.35 9.08 -2.31
N THR A 61 17.27 9.55 -2.92
CA THR A 61 16.16 8.71 -3.37
C THR A 61 16.68 7.49 -4.15
N PRO A 62 16.32 6.25 -3.77
CA PRO A 62 16.73 5.07 -4.50
C PRO A 62 16.42 5.21 -5.99
N SER A 63 17.39 4.85 -6.83
CA SER A 63 17.31 5.12 -8.27
C SER A 63 16.06 4.52 -8.93
N ILE A 64 15.53 3.44 -8.36
CA ILE A 64 14.32 2.78 -8.81
C ILE A 64 13.05 3.64 -8.68
N LEU A 65 12.99 4.52 -7.67
CA LEU A 65 11.85 5.43 -7.47
C LEU A 65 11.87 6.59 -8.49
N HIS A 66 13.04 6.90 -9.04
CA HIS A 66 13.16 7.83 -10.18
C HIS A 66 12.85 7.18 -11.54
N ARG A 67 12.67 5.86 -11.59
CA ARG A 67 12.31 5.14 -12.83
C ARG A 67 10.80 5.02 -13.03
N CYS A 68 10.03 5.77 -12.23
CA CYS A 68 8.58 5.82 -12.26
C CYS A 68 8.15 7.29 -12.41
N GLU A 69 7.68 7.64 -13.60
CA GLU A 69 7.07 8.93 -13.89
C GLU A 69 5.63 8.67 -14.36
N ASP A 70 4.71 9.57 -14.04
CA ASP A 70 3.39 9.57 -14.66
C ASP A 70 3.44 10.09 -16.11
N LEU A 71 2.27 10.21 -16.74
CA LEU A 71 2.16 10.70 -18.11
C LEU A 71 2.57 12.17 -18.28
N PHE A 72 2.67 12.92 -17.18
CA PHE A 72 3.08 14.33 -17.15
C PHE A 72 4.55 14.51 -16.78
N GLY A 73 5.28 13.42 -16.52
CA GLY A 73 6.68 13.44 -16.11
C GLY A 73 6.88 13.69 -14.61
N GLU A 74 5.82 13.62 -13.81
CA GLU A 74 5.92 13.77 -12.35
C GLU A 74 6.34 12.44 -11.72
N ALA A 75 7.22 12.51 -10.72
CA ALA A 75 7.68 11.33 -10.01
C ALA A 75 6.54 10.66 -9.23
N VAL A 76 6.37 9.35 -9.44
CA VAL A 76 5.36 8.53 -8.76
C VAL A 76 6.00 7.29 -8.15
N ASN A 77 5.41 6.73 -7.10
CA ASN A 77 6.00 5.58 -6.38
C ASN A 77 5.09 4.36 -6.30
N SER A 78 3.80 4.52 -6.60
CA SER A 78 2.83 3.41 -6.54
C SER A 78 3.13 2.25 -7.47
N PRO A 79 3.58 2.46 -8.73
CA PRO A 79 4.02 1.35 -9.58
C PRO A 79 5.15 0.52 -8.95
N TRP A 80 6.09 1.18 -8.28
CA TRP A 80 7.18 0.49 -7.59
C TRP A 80 6.69 -0.25 -6.35
N VAL A 81 5.89 0.37 -5.48
CA VAL A 81 5.33 -0.27 -4.27
C VAL A 81 4.48 -1.49 -4.66
N ARG A 82 3.65 -1.35 -5.70
CA ARG A 82 2.83 -2.41 -6.30
C ARG A 82 3.66 -3.63 -6.71
N ALA A 83 4.86 -3.41 -7.24
CA ALA A 83 5.77 -4.47 -7.62
C ALA A 83 6.62 -5.00 -6.45
N ARG A 84 6.89 -4.15 -5.45
CA ARG A 84 7.76 -4.46 -4.31
C ARG A 84 7.05 -5.30 -3.24
N ILE A 85 5.78 -5.01 -2.95
CA ILE A 85 5.01 -5.77 -1.93
C ILE A 85 5.04 -7.29 -2.21
N PRO A 86 4.70 -7.77 -3.41
CA PRO A 86 4.80 -9.20 -3.73
C PRO A 86 6.22 -9.78 -3.62
N ALA A 87 7.26 -8.96 -3.87
CA ALA A 87 8.65 -9.41 -3.80
C ALA A 87 9.13 -9.65 -2.35
N ILE A 88 8.52 -8.97 -1.36
CA ILE A 88 8.84 -9.13 0.06
C ILE A 88 7.97 -10.22 0.68
N PHE A 89 6.67 -10.08 0.51
CA PHE A 89 5.69 -10.87 1.24
C PHE A 89 5.28 -12.13 0.47
N GLY A 90 5.70 -12.32 -0.78
CA GLY A 90 5.38 -13.51 -1.58
C GLY A 90 3.89 -13.61 -1.95
N CYS A 91 3.58 -14.13 -3.14
CA CYS A 91 2.23 -14.13 -3.75
C CYS A 91 1.80 -12.79 -4.38
N ASN A 92 0.89 -12.86 -5.36
CA ASN A 92 0.10 -11.73 -5.84
C ASN A 92 -0.90 -11.34 -4.72
N ILE A 93 -0.37 -10.77 -3.65
CA ILE A 93 -1.10 -10.39 -2.42
C ILE A 93 -2.20 -9.36 -2.71
N LEU A 94 -2.11 -8.65 -3.82
CA LEU A 94 -3.03 -7.58 -4.20
C LEU A 94 -4.31 -8.13 -4.86
N ILE A 95 -4.94 -9.06 -4.15
CA ILE A 95 -6.29 -9.55 -4.39
C ILE A 95 -7.09 -9.11 -3.16
N SER A 96 -7.63 -7.89 -3.13
CA SER A 96 -8.45 -7.46 -1.98
C SER A 96 -9.59 -6.54 -2.39
N LEU A 97 -10.62 -7.09 -3.03
CA LEU A 97 -12.03 -6.98 -2.64
C LEU A 97 -12.96 -7.12 -3.86
N SER A 98 -14.05 -7.86 -3.64
CA SER A 98 -15.14 -8.16 -4.58
C SER A 98 -15.94 -6.92 -5.00
N VAL A 99 -15.58 -5.72 -4.52
CA VAL A 99 -16.18 -4.45 -4.89
C VAL A 99 -15.06 -3.42 -4.98
N PRO A 100 -14.46 -3.21 -6.17
CA PRO A 100 -13.35 -2.31 -6.28
C PRO A 100 -13.85 -0.88 -6.47
N ASP A 101 -13.58 0.00 -5.50
CA ASP A 101 -13.30 1.42 -5.81
C ASP A 101 -11.85 1.60 -6.32
N TYR A 102 -11.15 0.48 -6.64
CA TYR A 102 -9.84 0.35 -7.31
C TYR A 102 -9.74 1.08 -8.64
N LYS A 103 -10.82 1.73 -9.10
CA LYS A 103 -10.71 2.65 -10.21
C LYS A 103 -9.55 3.63 -9.96
N TYR A 104 -9.25 4.10 -8.75
CA TYR A 104 -8.35 5.27 -8.62
C TYR A 104 -6.91 5.02 -8.14
N GLY A 105 -6.51 3.78 -7.88
CA GLY A 105 -5.18 3.46 -7.32
C GLY A 105 -4.63 2.11 -7.77
N LEU A 106 -3.31 1.94 -7.67
CA LEU A 106 -2.60 0.69 -7.97
C LEU A 106 -2.39 -0.18 -6.74
N VAL A 107 -2.45 0.40 -5.54
CA VAL A 107 -2.15 -0.23 -4.26
C VAL A 107 -3.27 0.11 -3.28
N GLU A 108 -3.90 -0.92 -2.73
CA GLU A 108 -4.71 -0.86 -1.51
C GLU A 108 -4.60 -2.22 -0.83
N GLN A 109 -3.85 -2.29 0.26
CA GLN A 109 -3.53 -3.55 0.92
C GLN A 109 -3.50 -3.39 2.44
N THR A 110 -4.28 -4.23 3.10
CA THR A 110 -4.29 -4.34 4.56
C THR A 110 -3.06 -5.11 5.04
N PHE A 111 -2.40 -4.57 6.04
CA PHE A 111 -1.29 -5.17 6.76
C PHE A 111 -1.54 -5.10 8.27
N VAL A 112 -0.84 -5.95 9.00
CA VAL A 112 -0.67 -5.82 10.45
C VAL A 112 0.82 -5.77 10.76
N ALA A 113 1.21 -4.80 11.58
CA ALA A 113 2.51 -4.76 12.24
C ALA A 113 2.36 -5.33 13.66
N SER A 114 3.13 -6.35 14.01
CA SER A 114 3.09 -6.96 15.33
C SER A 114 4.39 -6.71 16.09
N GLU A 115 4.30 -6.29 17.34
CA GLU A 115 5.44 -6.10 18.25
C GLU A 115 5.32 -7.09 19.42
N LEU A 116 6.44 -7.69 19.83
CA LEU A 116 6.51 -8.55 21.00
C LEU A 116 6.79 -7.69 22.24
N GLU A 117 5.86 -7.69 23.18
CA GLU A 117 5.99 -6.97 24.45
C GLU A 117 6.90 -7.71 25.44
N SER A 118 7.37 -6.98 26.45
CA SER A 118 8.25 -7.50 27.51
C SER A 118 7.62 -8.60 28.38
N ASN A 119 6.29 -8.67 28.45
CA ASN A 119 5.50 -9.71 29.11
C ASN A 119 5.40 -11.01 28.26
N GLY A 120 5.86 -10.98 27.01
CA GLY A 120 5.75 -12.09 26.04
C GLY A 120 4.45 -12.08 25.23
N ASP A 121 3.58 -11.10 25.42
CA ASP A 121 2.37 -10.91 24.63
C ASP A 121 2.69 -10.21 23.31
N TRP A 122 1.85 -10.41 22.31
CA TRP A 122 1.96 -9.73 21.02
C TRP A 122 0.88 -8.67 20.90
N ILE A 123 1.28 -7.45 20.53
CA ILE A 123 0.34 -6.41 20.13
C ILE A 123 0.37 -6.29 18.61
N ALA A 124 -0.82 -6.18 18.01
CA ALA A 124 -1.02 -6.03 16.58
C ALA A 124 -1.59 -4.65 16.26
N TYR A 125 -0.98 -3.97 15.29
CA TYR A 125 -1.39 -2.66 14.79
C TYR A 125 -1.77 -2.79 13.32
N PRO A 126 -3.08 -2.81 13.00
CA PRO A 126 -3.53 -2.85 11.62
C PRO A 126 -3.30 -1.51 10.91
N PHE A 127 -2.97 -1.58 9.62
CA PHE A 127 -2.85 -0.42 8.75
C PHE A 127 -3.11 -0.79 7.29
N ILE A 128 -3.41 0.21 6.47
CA ILE A 128 -3.63 0.03 5.03
C ILE A 128 -2.51 0.77 4.29
N CYS A 129 -1.80 0.05 3.42
CA CYS A 129 -0.93 0.66 2.42
C CYS A 129 -1.79 0.97 1.20
N GLU A 130 -1.94 2.24 0.88
CA GLU A 130 -2.77 2.70 -0.24
C GLU A 130 -2.03 3.76 -1.06
N ASP A 131 -2.57 4.09 -2.24
CA ASP A 131 -2.15 5.26 -2.99
C ASP A 131 -3.29 6.21 -3.36
N TYR A 132 -2.91 7.46 -3.56
CA TYR A 132 -3.76 8.51 -4.09
C TYR A 132 -2.98 9.31 -5.11
N ASN A 133 -3.49 9.40 -6.35
CA ASN A 133 -2.76 9.99 -7.48
C ASN A 133 -1.35 9.39 -7.62
N LEU A 134 -1.23 8.06 -7.51
CA LEU A 134 0.02 7.32 -7.62
C LEU A 134 1.08 7.67 -6.56
N ARG A 135 0.69 8.34 -5.47
CA ARG A 135 1.53 8.58 -4.29
C ARG A 135 1.09 7.68 -3.14
N THR A 136 1.96 6.77 -2.74
CA THR A 136 1.70 5.81 -1.68
C THR A 136 1.84 6.40 -0.29
N GLY A 137 0.94 5.99 0.60
CA GLY A 137 0.99 6.25 2.03
C GLY A 137 0.50 5.05 2.86
N LEU A 138 0.76 5.13 4.16
CA LEU A 138 0.16 4.22 5.14
C LEU A 138 -0.93 4.96 5.91
N ARG A 139 -2.10 4.36 5.98
CA ARG A 139 -3.25 4.83 6.76
C ARG A 139 -3.46 3.94 7.97
N PHE A 140 -3.63 4.55 9.13
CA PHE A 140 -3.95 3.88 10.39
C PHE A 140 -5.31 4.34 10.91
N ASN A 141 -5.82 3.62 11.91
CA ASN A 141 -6.97 4.06 12.70
C ASN A 141 -6.64 5.41 13.39
N PRO A 142 -7.53 6.41 13.40
CA PRO A 142 -7.27 7.71 14.00
C PRO A 142 -7.25 7.63 15.54
N ASP A 143 -6.11 7.23 16.08
CA ASP A 143 -5.82 7.22 17.51
C ASP A 143 -4.54 7.99 17.80
N ASP A 144 -4.69 9.20 18.35
CA ASP A 144 -3.58 10.09 18.69
C ASP A 144 -2.63 9.49 19.73
N SER A 145 -3.12 8.59 20.60
CA SER A 145 -2.29 7.95 21.63
C SER A 145 -1.26 6.98 21.01
N LEU A 146 -1.53 6.50 19.80
CA LEU A 146 -0.69 5.56 19.05
C LEU A 146 0.20 6.24 18.01
N ASN A 147 0.18 7.57 17.87
CA ASN A 147 0.88 8.29 16.80
C ASN A 147 2.39 8.01 16.75
N GLU A 148 3.07 7.94 17.90
CA GLU A 148 4.50 7.60 17.95
C GLU A 148 4.77 6.14 17.53
N ILE A 149 3.85 5.22 17.84
CA ILE A 149 3.92 3.83 17.37
C ILE A 149 3.69 3.79 15.87
N TYR A 150 2.70 4.51 15.34
CA TYR A 150 2.43 4.59 13.90
C TYR A 150 3.61 5.15 13.11
N LYS A 151 4.29 6.18 13.62
CA LYS A 151 5.54 6.70 13.01
C LYS A 151 6.64 5.63 12.97
N ARG A 152 6.81 4.86 14.04
CA ARG A 152 7.80 3.76 14.11
C ARG A 152 7.45 2.65 13.11
N ILE A 153 6.19 2.26 13.05
CA ILE A 153 5.68 1.26 12.09
C ILE A 153 5.91 1.74 10.66
N ALA A 154 5.51 2.98 10.34
CA ALA A 154 5.66 3.53 9.01
C ALA A 154 7.12 3.60 8.57
N LYS A 155 8.01 4.06 9.46
CA LYS A 155 9.44 4.03 9.22
C LYS A 155 9.94 2.62 8.92
N ALA A 156 9.63 1.66 9.79
CA ALA A 156 10.09 0.28 9.65
C ALA A 156 9.53 -0.39 8.39
N PHE A 157 8.27 -0.12 8.03
CA PHE A 157 7.66 -0.66 6.82
C PHE A 157 8.31 -0.08 5.56
N TRP A 158 8.50 1.24 5.49
CA TRP A 158 9.15 1.85 4.34
C TRP A 158 10.61 1.44 4.21
N GLU A 159 11.37 1.40 5.30
CA GLU A 159 12.74 0.89 5.30
C GLU A 159 12.80 -0.57 4.81
N LEU A 160 11.86 -1.42 5.21
CA LEU A 160 11.74 -2.80 4.72
C LEU A 160 11.54 -2.84 3.21
N LEU A 161 10.66 -1.98 2.67
CA LEU A 161 10.43 -1.90 1.22
C LEU A 161 11.65 -1.40 0.45
N LEU A 162 12.46 -0.52 1.06
CA LEU A 162 13.66 0.05 0.46
C LEU A 162 14.88 -0.89 0.52
N LEU A 163 14.87 -1.91 1.38
CA LEU A 163 15.85 -3.00 1.31
C LEU A 163 15.78 -3.67 -0.06
N GLU A 164 16.93 -3.94 -0.68
CA GLU A 164 17.01 -4.57 -2.01
C GLU A 164 16.04 -3.94 -3.02
N SER A 165 15.98 -2.61 -3.09
CA SER A 165 14.93 -1.84 -3.80
C SER A 165 14.77 -2.16 -5.29
N GLU A 166 15.76 -2.77 -5.93
CA GLU A 166 15.71 -3.25 -7.33
C GLU A 166 15.00 -4.62 -7.47
N SER A 167 14.80 -5.36 -6.37
CA SER A 167 14.12 -6.65 -6.32
C SER A 167 12.60 -6.46 -6.32
N VAL A 168 11.99 -6.59 -7.49
CA VAL A 168 10.56 -6.36 -7.69
C VAL A 168 9.92 -7.45 -8.54
N CYS A 169 8.62 -7.68 -8.36
CA CYS A 169 7.86 -8.62 -9.17
C CYS A 169 7.25 -7.93 -10.40
N ALA A 170 7.33 -8.59 -11.56
CA ALA A 170 6.63 -8.11 -12.75
C ALA A 170 5.12 -8.18 -12.55
N PHE A 171 4.41 -7.16 -13.03
CA PHE A 171 2.96 -7.08 -12.99
C PHE A 171 2.44 -6.31 -14.21
N ARG A 172 1.14 -6.48 -14.46
CA ARG A 172 0.33 -5.68 -15.37
C ARG A 172 -0.97 -5.37 -14.65
N ASP A 173 -1.28 -4.10 -14.52
CA ASP A 173 -2.50 -3.61 -13.87
C ASP A 173 -3.02 -2.37 -14.60
N GLY A 174 -4.12 -1.81 -14.13
CA GLY A 174 -4.60 -0.52 -14.60
C GLY A 174 -5.35 0.26 -13.54
N TYR A 175 -5.42 1.57 -13.74
CA TYR A 175 -6.21 2.48 -12.92
C TYR A 175 -6.94 3.48 -13.84
N LEU A 176 -8.09 3.94 -13.37
CA LEU A 176 -8.88 5.05 -13.88
C LEU A 176 -8.30 6.39 -13.38
N HIS A 177 -8.11 7.30 -14.33
CA HIS A 177 -7.67 8.67 -14.13
C HIS A 177 -8.78 9.62 -14.59
N TYR A 178 -8.92 10.78 -13.94
CA TYR A 178 -9.72 11.88 -14.45
C TYR A 178 -8.82 12.87 -15.15
N ASN A 179 -9.07 13.11 -16.44
CA ASN A 179 -8.32 14.10 -17.20
C ASN A 179 -8.76 15.54 -16.84
N GLU A 180 -8.15 16.54 -17.48
CA GLU A 180 -8.45 17.97 -17.22
C GLU A 180 -9.91 18.37 -17.53
N MET A 181 -10.68 17.51 -18.20
CA MET A 181 -12.10 17.70 -18.54
C MET A 181 -13.05 16.90 -17.63
N ASP A 182 -12.53 16.28 -16.56
CA ASP A 182 -13.25 15.36 -15.67
C ASP A 182 -13.78 14.10 -16.38
N ASP A 183 -13.23 13.74 -17.54
CA ASP A 183 -13.56 12.49 -18.24
C ASP A 183 -12.71 11.32 -17.69
N GLU A 184 -13.32 10.14 -17.57
CA GLU A 184 -12.68 8.90 -17.10
C GLU A 184 -11.76 8.30 -18.20
N GLU A 185 -10.47 8.13 -17.88
CA GLU A 185 -9.46 7.51 -18.75
C GLU A 185 -8.79 6.30 -18.08
N TRP A 186 -8.73 5.16 -18.78
CA TRP A 186 -8.05 3.96 -18.27
C TRP A 186 -6.57 3.95 -18.65
N HIS A 187 -5.72 3.94 -17.64
CA HIS A 187 -4.27 3.85 -17.78
C HIS A 187 -3.79 2.45 -17.40
N ASN A 188 -3.01 1.83 -18.28
CA ASN A 188 -2.31 0.60 -17.98
C ASN A 188 -0.95 0.90 -17.34
N VAL A 189 -0.57 0.08 -16.37
CA VAL A 189 0.76 0.11 -15.77
C VAL A 189 1.44 -1.24 -15.96
N VAL A 190 2.63 -1.21 -16.56
CA VAL A 190 3.42 -2.41 -16.86
C VAL A 190 4.83 -2.26 -16.33
N TYR A 191 5.30 -3.27 -15.58
CA TYR A 191 6.72 -3.43 -15.29
C TYR A 191 7.34 -4.49 -16.21
N LYS A 192 8.19 -4.03 -17.15
CA LYS A 192 8.88 -4.91 -18.11
C LYS A 192 10.30 -4.42 -18.36
N ASN A 193 11.25 -5.36 -18.43
CA ASN A 193 12.66 -5.07 -18.70
C ASN A 193 13.26 -4.03 -17.73
N GLY A 194 12.91 -4.08 -16.45
CA GLY A 194 13.46 -3.20 -15.43
C GLY A 194 12.85 -1.79 -15.39
N LYS A 195 11.77 -1.53 -16.13
CA LYS A 195 11.14 -0.21 -16.25
C LYS A 195 9.64 -0.28 -16.02
N PHE A 196 9.11 0.71 -15.30
CA PHE A 196 7.69 0.96 -15.19
C PHE A 196 7.25 1.85 -16.35
N ARG A 197 6.07 1.58 -16.89
CA ARG A 197 5.46 2.39 -17.95
C ARG A 197 3.99 2.58 -17.62
N ILE A 198 3.52 3.81 -17.73
CA ILE A 198 2.10 4.15 -17.73
C ILE A 198 1.72 4.43 -19.19
N GLU A 199 0.73 3.71 -19.68
CA GLU A 199 0.28 3.75 -21.07
C GLU A 199 -1.22 4.05 -21.09
N ILE A 200 -1.63 5.05 -21.87
CA ILE A 200 -3.05 5.32 -22.12
C ILE A 200 -3.61 4.18 -22.97
N THR A 201 -4.75 3.62 -22.56
CA THR A 201 -5.46 2.64 -23.38
C THR A 201 -6.36 3.39 -24.34
N ASP A 202 -6.10 3.31 -25.65
CA ASP A 202 -7.10 3.74 -26.64
C ASP A 202 -8.37 2.93 -26.39
N ALA A 203 -9.49 3.61 -26.11
CA ALA A 203 -10.79 3.04 -25.76
C ALA A 203 -11.43 2.18 -26.88
N ALA A 204 -10.67 1.77 -27.90
CA ALA A 204 -11.14 1.00 -29.04
C ALA A 204 -11.19 -0.52 -28.82
N PHE A 205 -10.75 -1.02 -27.66
CA PHE A 205 -10.79 -2.46 -27.36
C PHE A 205 -11.23 -2.75 -25.92
N ILE A 206 -12.52 -2.54 -25.65
CA ILE A 206 -13.27 -3.31 -24.65
C ILE A 206 -14.54 -3.83 -25.33
#